data_AF-A0A9D1LT46-F1
#
_entry.id   AF-A0A9D1LT46-F1
#
_cell.length_a   1.000
_cell.length_b   1.000
_cell.length_c   1.000
_cell.angle_alpha   90.00
_cell.angle_beta   90.00
_cell.angle_gamma   90.00
#
_symmetry.space_group_name_H-M   'P 1'
#
loop_
_entity.id
_entity.type
_entity.pdbx_description
1 polymer ?
#
loop_
_entity_poly.entity_id
_entity_poly.type
_entity_poly.pdbx_seq_one_letter_code
_entity_poly.pdbx_strand_id
1 'polypeptide(L)'
;MEILSWGGLTLAIDSAQRATFTDWQRKASYKTETKENGTSWPKTSNKGPELGTISLNVLLMRRMGVDVRATLDGWISACNSGRADVLKVGGARIGQNKWQLRSVEEKDVIFDAGIKPAQALMSVTFQEYYAGGTSSSSSGSKKTGSSGGKSTSSKQTSSSKTPKPVTESKPASSASGVDITQKYNELKKQSSSSKFQTTAMR
;
A
#
# COMPACT_ATOMS: atom_id res chain seq x y z
N MET A 1 -10.24 16.87 20.31
CA MET A 1 -8.81 16.58 20.09
C MET A 1 -8.64 15.88 18.76
N GLU A 2 -7.59 16.24 18.00
CA GLU A 2 -7.18 15.54 16.79
C GLU A 2 -6.44 14.24 17.17
N ILE A 3 -6.90 13.09 16.68
CA ILE A 3 -6.22 11.82 16.93
C ILE A 3 -5.30 11.47 15.78
N LEU A 4 -5.72 11.71 14.54
CA LEU A 4 -4.94 11.36 13.37
C LEU A 4 -5.00 12.52 12.40
N SER A 5 -3.84 12.95 11.92
CA SER A 5 -3.75 13.84 10.78
C SER A 5 -2.77 13.36 9.75
N TRP A 6 -3.14 13.63 8.50
CA TRP A 6 -2.31 13.36 7.36
C TRP A 6 -2.66 14.35 6.24
N GLY A 7 -1.71 15.21 5.90
CA GLY A 7 -1.85 16.10 4.75
C GLY A 7 -3.10 16.99 4.75
N GLY A 8 -3.48 17.51 5.91
CA GLY A 8 -4.66 18.36 6.08
C GLY A 8 -5.97 17.59 6.26
N LEU A 9 -5.97 16.26 6.06
CA LEU A 9 -7.06 15.41 6.52
C LEU A 9 -6.88 15.15 8.01
N THR A 10 -7.97 15.31 8.78
CA THR A 10 -7.97 15.11 10.23
C THR A 10 -9.14 14.23 10.64
N LEU A 11 -8.88 13.29 11.54
CA LEU A 11 -9.90 12.54 12.26
C LEU A 11 -9.86 12.94 13.73
N ALA A 12 -11.00 13.40 14.24
CA ALA A 12 -11.16 13.86 15.61
C ALA A 12 -11.94 12.86 16.47
N ILE A 13 -11.71 12.92 17.78
CA ILE A 13 -12.60 12.27 18.78
C ILE A 13 -13.80 13.18 19.03
N ASP A 14 -14.98 12.57 19.16
CA ASP A 14 -16.12 13.18 19.86
C ASP A 14 -15.76 13.46 21.35
N SER A 15 -16.46 14.40 21.95
CA SER A 15 -16.45 14.78 23.38
C SER A 15 -16.41 13.60 24.37
N ALA A 16 -16.90 12.42 23.99
CA ALA A 16 -16.96 11.20 24.81
C ALA A 16 -15.71 10.29 24.75
N GLN A 17 -14.56 10.74 24.24
CA GLN A 17 -13.29 9.98 24.22
C GLN A 17 -13.32 8.61 23.50
N ARG A 18 -14.34 8.32 22.69
CA ARG A 18 -14.39 7.07 21.92
C ARG A 18 -13.42 7.16 20.74
N ALA A 19 -12.36 6.34 20.78
CA ALA A 19 -11.42 6.18 19.69
C ALA A 19 -12.18 5.81 18.40
N THR A 20 -12.08 6.65 17.37
CA THR A 20 -12.78 6.45 16.09
C THR A 20 -12.06 5.45 15.20
N PHE A 21 -10.92 4.89 15.62
CA PHE A 21 -10.24 3.85 14.85
C PHE A 21 -9.80 2.65 15.68
N THR A 22 -9.88 1.49 15.05
CA THR A 22 -9.53 0.17 15.59
C THR A 22 -8.51 -0.51 14.67
N ASP A 23 -7.98 -1.65 15.13
CA ASP A 23 -7.14 -2.53 14.32
C ASP A 23 -5.88 -1.85 13.77
N TRP A 24 -5.30 -0.94 14.56
CA TRP A 24 -4.03 -0.32 14.21
C TRP A 24 -2.93 -1.38 14.09
N GLN A 25 -2.32 -1.45 12.92
CA GLN A 25 -1.14 -2.25 12.66
C GLN A 25 -0.07 -1.40 12.00
N ARG A 26 1.17 -1.55 12.46
CA ARG A 26 2.35 -0.99 11.82
C ARG A 26 3.35 -2.10 11.57
N LYS A 27 3.77 -2.27 10.33
CA LYS A 27 4.74 -3.29 9.90
C LYS A 27 5.99 -2.60 9.37
N ALA A 28 7.14 -3.13 9.76
CA ALA A 28 8.45 -2.80 9.21
C ALA A 28 9.18 -4.11 8.96
N SER A 29 9.81 -4.21 7.80
CA SER A 29 10.58 -5.38 7.38
C SER A 29 11.95 -4.96 6.88
N TYR A 30 12.88 -5.90 6.89
CA TYR A 30 14.24 -5.71 6.43
C TYR A 30 14.56 -6.79 5.41
N LYS A 31 14.98 -6.38 4.22
CA LYS A 31 15.27 -7.29 3.13
C LYS A 31 16.61 -7.98 3.38
N THR A 32 16.61 -9.30 3.32
CA THR A 32 17.80 -10.14 3.42
C THR A 32 17.86 -11.12 2.25
N GLU A 33 19.07 -11.51 1.88
CA GLU A 33 19.31 -12.58 0.92
C GLU A 33 20.16 -13.66 1.58
N THR A 34 19.63 -14.87 1.62
CA THR A 34 20.30 -16.05 2.16
C THR A 34 20.90 -16.85 1.01
N LYS A 35 22.19 -17.18 1.12
CA LYS A 35 22.89 -18.06 0.17
C LYS A 35 23.23 -19.37 0.85
N GLU A 36 22.67 -20.46 0.34
CA GLU A 36 23.00 -21.81 0.77
C GLU A 36 24.36 -22.25 0.20
N ASN A 37 25.16 -22.88 1.04
CA ASN A 37 26.39 -23.55 0.63
C ASN A 37 26.25 -24.98 1.11
N GLY A 38 26.13 -25.96 0.21
CA GLY A 38 25.70 -27.34 0.53
C GLY A 38 26.52 -28.10 1.59
N THR A 39 27.62 -27.55 2.09
CA THR A 39 28.48 -28.13 3.13
C THR A 39 28.62 -27.29 4.40
N SER A 40 27.97 -26.11 4.48
CA SER A 40 28.09 -25.20 5.64
C SER A 40 26.79 -24.44 5.90
N TRP A 41 26.67 -23.81 7.07
CA TRP A 41 25.51 -22.97 7.36
C TRP A 41 25.30 -21.89 6.28
N PRO A 42 24.04 -21.62 5.91
CA PRO A 42 23.73 -20.61 4.92
C PRO A 42 24.16 -19.23 5.41
N LYS A 43 24.69 -18.41 4.49
CA LYS A 43 25.14 -17.05 4.79
C LYS A 43 24.03 -16.05 4.45
N THR A 44 23.65 -15.23 5.42
CA THR A 44 22.66 -14.16 5.24
C THR A 44 23.35 -12.83 4.96
N SER A 45 22.93 -12.14 3.90
CA SER A 45 23.38 -10.79 3.56
C SER A 45 22.24 -9.78 3.65
N ASN A 46 22.55 -8.60 4.17
CA ASN A 46 21.59 -7.53 4.42
C ASN A 46 21.41 -6.66 3.17
N LYS A 47 20.17 -6.45 2.74
CA LYS A 47 19.83 -5.65 1.54
C LYS A 47 19.20 -4.30 1.86
N GLY A 48 18.83 -4.08 3.12
CA GLY A 48 18.32 -2.80 3.60
C GLY A 48 16.88 -2.88 4.08
N PRO A 49 16.36 -1.78 4.66
CA PRO A 49 14.98 -1.71 5.13
C PRO A 49 14.01 -1.69 3.95
N GLU A 50 12.85 -2.32 4.14
CA GLU A 50 11.72 -2.17 3.23
C GLU A 50 10.82 -1.02 3.70
N LEU A 51 9.98 -0.51 2.79
CA LEU A 51 9.01 0.53 3.12
C LEU A 51 8.01 0.01 4.14
N GLY A 52 7.87 0.72 5.27
CA GLY A 52 6.89 0.38 6.28
C GLY A 52 5.45 0.45 5.75
N THR A 53 4.54 -0.28 6.39
CA THR A 53 3.10 -0.18 6.12
C THR A 53 2.34 0.06 7.41
N ILE A 54 1.27 0.85 7.32
CA ILE A 54 0.33 1.09 8.42
C ILE A 54 -1.07 0.81 7.91
N SER A 55 -1.86 0.06 8.68
CA SER A 55 -3.28 -0.14 8.40
C SER A 55 -4.10 0.11 9.64
N LEU A 56 -5.29 0.67 9.47
CA LEU A 56 -6.25 0.91 10.54
C LEU A 56 -7.67 1.02 9.96
N ASN A 57 -8.66 0.79 10.81
CA ASN A 57 -10.07 0.95 10.47
C ASN A 57 -10.63 2.15 11.20
N VAL A 58 -11.43 2.98 10.55
CA VAL A 58 -12.05 4.18 11.13
C VAL A 58 -13.57 4.04 11.07
N LEU A 59 -14.24 4.10 12.21
CA LEU A 59 -15.69 4.15 12.28
C LEU A 59 -16.16 5.61 12.11
N LEU A 60 -16.87 5.87 11.01
CA LEU A 60 -17.47 7.16 10.71
C LEU A 60 -18.95 7.11 11.07
N MET A 61 -19.42 8.06 11.88
CA MET A 61 -20.82 8.13 12.30
C MET A 61 -21.33 9.56 12.30
N ARG A 62 -22.50 9.79 11.69
CA ARG A 62 -23.14 11.11 11.71
C ARG A 62 -23.52 11.56 13.12
N ARG A 63 -23.88 10.61 14.00
CA ARG A 63 -24.18 10.89 15.41
C ARG A 63 -22.98 11.46 16.19
N MET A 64 -21.77 11.30 15.66
CA MET A 64 -20.54 11.88 16.21
C MET A 64 -20.18 13.24 15.57
N GLY A 65 -21.11 13.84 14.80
CA GLY A 65 -20.89 15.11 14.11
C GLY A 65 -20.05 15.00 12.83
N VAL A 66 -19.80 13.79 12.34
CA VAL A 66 -19.01 13.56 11.12
C VAL A 66 -19.92 13.52 9.90
N ASP A 67 -19.61 14.30 8.87
CA ASP A 67 -20.19 14.08 7.54
C ASP A 67 -19.51 12.86 6.89
N VAL A 68 -20.17 11.71 6.99
CA VAL A 68 -19.64 10.41 6.53
C VAL A 68 -19.28 10.46 5.04
N ARG A 69 -20.15 11.04 4.20
CA ARG A 69 -19.96 11.05 2.74
C ARG A 69 -18.81 11.97 2.36
N ALA A 70 -18.82 13.21 2.85
CA ALA A 70 -17.77 14.18 2.55
C ALA A 70 -16.39 13.73 3.06
N THR A 71 -16.37 13.08 4.23
CA THR A 71 -15.13 12.52 4.79
C THR A 71 -14.58 11.42 3.87
N LEU A 72 -15.39 10.41 3.52
CA LEU A 72 -14.96 9.33 2.63
C LEU A 72 -14.47 9.85 1.28
N ASP A 73 -15.21 10.77 0.65
CA ASP A 73 -14.80 11.36 -0.64
C ASP A 73 -13.47 12.10 -0.54
N GLY A 74 -13.24 12.83 0.56
CA GLY A 74 -11.96 13.51 0.82
C GLY A 74 -10.79 12.53 0.92
N TRP A 75 -10.97 11.43 1.66
CA TRP A 75 -9.95 10.39 1.81
C TRP A 75 -9.68 9.64 0.50
N ILE A 76 -10.73 9.28 -0.25
CA ILE A 76 -10.61 8.62 -1.56
C ILE A 76 -9.91 9.54 -2.56
N SER A 77 -10.30 10.81 -2.62
CA SER A 77 -9.67 11.79 -3.51
C SER A 77 -8.18 11.97 -3.18
N ALA A 78 -7.84 12.05 -1.88
CA ALA A 78 -6.46 12.16 -1.46
C ALA A 78 -5.65 10.88 -1.77
N CYS A 79 -6.24 9.69 -1.66
CA CYS A 79 -5.62 8.43 -2.09
C CYS A 79 -5.31 8.47 -3.60
N ASN A 80 -6.27 8.90 -4.41
CA ASN A 80 -6.14 8.98 -5.86
C ASN A 80 -5.12 10.03 -6.32
N SER A 81 -4.83 11.05 -5.49
CA SER A 81 -3.80 12.04 -5.81
C SER A 81 -2.37 11.49 -5.77
N GLY A 82 -2.15 10.33 -5.12
CA GLY A 82 -0.83 9.73 -4.98
C GLY A 82 0.17 10.53 -4.13
N ARG A 83 -0.27 11.59 -3.44
CA ARG A 83 0.58 12.42 -2.60
C ARG A 83 1.09 11.66 -1.37
N ALA A 84 2.25 12.08 -0.87
CA ALA A 84 2.81 11.62 0.39
C ALA A 84 2.94 12.79 1.37
N ASP A 85 2.57 12.56 2.62
CA ASP A 85 2.57 13.57 3.68
C ASP A 85 2.95 13.00 5.05
N VAL A 86 3.15 13.88 6.03
CA VAL A 86 3.47 13.49 7.40
C VAL A 86 2.20 12.93 8.06
N LEU A 87 2.29 11.68 8.53
CA LEU A 87 1.27 11.07 9.38
C LEU A 87 1.55 11.44 10.84
N LYS A 88 0.54 11.94 11.54
CA LYS A 88 0.59 12.20 12.97
C LYS A 88 -0.52 11.45 13.68
N VAL A 89 -0.23 10.92 14.86
CA VAL A 89 -1.20 10.31 15.76
C VAL A 89 -1.05 10.94 17.14
N GLY A 90 -2.14 11.45 17.71
CA GLY A 90 -2.14 12.19 18.98
C GLY A 90 -1.23 13.43 18.96
N GLY A 91 -1.09 14.06 17.79
CA GLY A 91 -0.15 15.17 17.56
C GLY A 91 1.31 14.77 17.35
N ALA A 92 1.69 13.53 17.67
CA ALA A 92 3.05 13.03 17.47
C ALA A 92 3.25 12.49 16.04
N ARG A 93 4.37 12.83 15.42
CA ARG A 93 4.74 12.30 14.09
C ARG A 93 5.02 10.79 14.16
N ILE A 94 4.49 10.06 13.18
CA ILE A 94 4.73 8.63 13.01
C ILE A 94 5.80 8.41 11.95
N GLY A 95 6.94 7.83 12.34
CA GLY A 95 8.04 7.54 11.42
C GLY A 95 8.84 8.77 10.98
N GLN A 96 10.00 8.52 10.38
CA GLN A 96 10.89 9.59 9.90
C GLN A 96 10.49 10.05 8.49
N ASN A 97 10.06 9.14 7.63
CA ASN A 97 9.64 9.47 6.28
C ASN A 97 8.21 10.00 6.21
N LYS A 98 7.80 10.40 5.00
CA LYS A 98 6.39 10.67 4.69
C LYS A 98 5.65 9.36 4.48
N TRP A 99 4.34 9.39 4.54
CA TRP A 99 3.46 8.27 4.27
C TRP A 99 2.59 8.61 3.07
N GLN A 100 2.45 7.68 2.15
CA GLN A 100 1.52 7.73 1.04
C GLN A 100 0.28 6.90 1.38
N LEU A 101 -0.90 7.45 1.15
CA LEU A 101 -2.15 6.71 1.28
C LEU A 101 -2.29 5.78 0.07
N ARG A 102 -2.24 4.46 0.31
CA ARG A 102 -2.23 3.42 -0.74
C ARG A 102 -3.64 2.92 -1.04
N SER A 103 -4.47 2.76 -0.01
CA SER A 103 -5.86 2.35 -0.20
C SER A 103 -6.77 2.94 0.86
N VAL A 104 -8.00 3.18 0.42
CA VAL A 104 -9.16 3.52 1.25
C VAL A 104 -10.28 2.59 0.81
N GLU A 105 -10.86 1.86 1.75
CA GLU A 105 -11.97 0.94 1.51
C GLU A 105 -13.16 1.38 2.37
N GLU A 106 -14.33 1.47 1.76
CA GLU A 106 -15.60 1.70 2.45
C GLU A 106 -16.28 0.36 2.72
N LYS A 107 -16.62 0.10 3.99
CA LYS A 107 -17.25 -1.15 4.48
C LYS A 107 -18.41 -0.82 5.40
N ASP A 108 -19.29 -1.80 5.61
CA ASP A 108 -20.37 -1.77 6.63
C ASP A 108 -21.17 -0.46 6.65
N VAL A 109 -21.59 -0.01 5.46
CA VAL A 109 -22.33 1.24 5.29
C VAL A 109 -23.78 1.05 5.72
N ILE A 110 -24.22 1.88 6.65
CA ILE A 110 -25.61 1.95 7.08
C ILE A 110 -26.21 3.25 6.56
N PHE A 111 -27.28 3.13 5.79
CA PHE A 111 -28.03 4.28 5.27
C PHE A 111 -29.18 4.64 6.20
N ASP A 112 -29.44 5.94 6.33
CA ASP A 112 -30.66 6.45 6.95
C ASP A 112 -31.83 6.43 5.94
N ALA A 113 -33.06 6.61 6.42
CA ALA A 113 -34.29 6.66 5.61
C ALA A 113 -34.23 7.68 4.45
N GLY A 114 -33.34 8.67 4.54
CA GLY A 114 -33.07 9.65 3.48
C GLY A 114 -31.96 9.29 2.48
N ILE A 115 -31.52 8.02 2.40
CA ILE A 115 -30.47 7.51 1.48
C ILE A 115 -29.09 8.18 1.72
N LYS A 116 -28.90 8.83 2.86
CA LYS A 116 -27.60 9.39 3.25
C LYS A 116 -26.89 8.41 4.17
N PRO A 117 -25.58 8.13 3.97
CA PRO A 117 -24.85 7.23 4.85
C PRO A 117 -24.81 7.79 6.28
N ALA A 118 -25.41 7.07 7.21
CA ALA A 118 -25.44 7.40 8.63
C ALA A 118 -24.17 6.91 9.33
N GLN A 119 -23.63 5.77 8.88
CA GLN A 119 -22.42 5.15 9.40
C GLN A 119 -21.67 4.43 8.27
N ALA A 120 -20.34 4.39 8.35
CA ALA A 120 -19.49 3.55 7.52
C ALA A 120 -18.22 3.18 8.27
N LEU A 121 -17.65 2.02 7.97
CA LEU A 121 -16.32 1.60 8.39
C LEU A 121 -15.33 1.87 7.25
N MET A 122 -14.40 2.80 7.46
CA MET A 122 -13.37 3.16 6.48
C MET A 122 -12.06 2.46 6.83
N SER A 123 -11.60 1.52 6.00
CA SER A 123 -10.29 0.89 6.16
C SER A 123 -9.23 1.65 5.36
N VAL A 124 -8.16 2.12 6.00
CA VAL A 124 -7.09 2.86 5.33
C VAL A 124 -5.77 2.13 5.46
N THR A 125 -5.00 2.12 4.38
CA THR A 125 -3.62 1.61 4.38
C THR A 125 -2.67 2.66 3.86
N PHE A 126 -1.65 2.95 4.65
CA PHE A 126 -0.52 3.77 4.29
C PHE A 126 0.71 2.92 4.00
N GLN A 127 1.52 3.40 3.09
CA GLN A 127 2.86 2.89 2.84
C GLN A 127 3.85 4.03 3.05
N GLU A 128 4.98 3.72 3.68
CA GLU A 128 6.07 4.67 3.83
C GLU A 128 6.56 5.10 2.45
N TYR A 129 6.77 6.40 2.27
CA TYR A 129 7.17 6.98 1.00
C TYR A 129 8.58 7.51 1.09
N TYR A 130 9.46 6.93 0.28
CA TYR A 130 10.81 7.41 0.09
C TYR A 130 10.92 7.99 -1.33
N ALA A 131 11.09 9.30 -1.44
CA ALA A 131 11.14 10.01 -2.72
C ALA A 131 12.39 9.67 -3.56
N GLY A 132 13.27 8.80 -3.07
CA GLY A 132 14.66 8.77 -3.46
C GLY A 132 15.35 10.03 -2.93
N GLY A 133 16.54 9.90 -2.36
CA GLY A 133 17.45 11.04 -2.45
C GLY A 133 17.58 11.32 -3.94
N THR A 134 17.36 12.58 -4.37
CA THR A 134 17.82 13.03 -5.68
C THR A 134 19.16 12.35 -5.87
N SER A 135 19.32 11.53 -6.91
CA SER A 135 20.66 11.14 -7.32
C SER A 135 21.32 12.45 -7.73
N SER A 136 21.89 13.13 -6.74
CA SER A 136 22.96 14.06 -6.94
C SER A 136 24.02 13.18 -7.55
N SER A 137 24.02 13.16 -8.90
CA SER A 137 25.26 13.03 -9.63
C SER A 137 26.21 13.92 -8.87
N SER A 138 27.16 13.33 -8.15
CA SER A 138 28.30 14.05 -7.66
C SER A 138 28.86 14.74 -8.90
N SER A 139 28.56 16.03 -9.04
CA SER A 139 29.28 16.89 -9.95
C SER A 139 30.69 16.83 -9.41
N GLY A 140 31.49 15.92 -9.97
CA GLY A 140 32.87 15.77 -9.63
C GLY A 140 33.49 17.13 -9.84
N SER A 141 33.76 17.84 -8.74
CA SER A 141 34.59 19.03 -8.74
C SER A 141 35.92 18.59 -9.33
N LYS A 142 36.08 18.87 -10.63
CA LYS A 142 37.29 18.61 -11.40
C LYS A 142 38.38 19.45 -10.75
N LYS A 143 39.15 18.85 -9.84
CA LYS A 143 40.43 19.41 -9.39
C LYS A 143 41.28 19.59 -10.64
N THR A 144 41.52 20.84 -11.01
CA THR A 144 42.56 21.25 -11.95
C THR A 144 43.91 20.96 -11.31
N GLY A 145 44.39 19.74 -11.56
CA GLY A 145 45.76 19.30 -11.25
C GLY A 145 46.68 19.65 -12.41
N SER A 146 47.70 20.45 -12.08
CA SER A 146 48.79 20.89 -12.93
C SER A 146 49.56 19.73 -13.59
N SER A 147 50.13 20.04 -14.75
CA SER A 147 50.92 19.21 -15.66
C SER A 147 52.16 18.56 -15.05
N GLY A 148 52.47 17.33 -15.46
CA GLY A 148 53.82 16.79 -15.38
C GLY A 148 53.97 15.30 -15.70
N GLY A 149 54.62 14.97 -16.83
CA GLY A 149 55.63 13.90 -16.88
C GLY A 149 55.23 12.45 -17.21
N LYS A 150 55.15 12.14 -18.50
CA LYS A 150 55.75 10.99 -19.24
C LYS A 150 56.30 9.76 -18.47
N SER A 151 55.75 8.56 -18.78
CA SER A 151 56.46 7.35 -19.30
C SER A 151 55.52 6.13 -19.23
N THR A 152 55.12 5.45 -20.32
CA THR A 152 55.83 4.46 -21.16
C THR A 152 55.33 3.03 -20.89
N SER A 153 54.76 2.43 -21.94
CA SER A 153 54.88 1.01 -22.35
C SER A 153 54.00 -0.09 -21.75
N SER A 154 53.43 -0.84 -22.72
CA SER A 154 53.12 -2.27 -22.76
C SER A 154 51.77 -2.71 -22.18
N LYS A 155 51.05 -3.68 -22.74
CA LYS A 155 50.96 -4.41 -24.02
C LYS A 155 49.81 -5.40 -23.75
N GLN A 156 49.21 -5.94 -24.80
CA GLN A 156 48.38 -7.16 -24.82
C GLN A 156 46.91 -6.97 -24.41
N THR A 157 45.91 -7.58 -25.04
CA THR A 157 45.63 -8.16 -26.38
C THR A 157 44.27 -8.85 -26.17
N SER A 158 43.41 -8.87 -27.22
CA SER A 158 42.49 -9.98 -27.61
C SER A 158 41.63 -10.67 -26.53
N SER A 159 40.33 -10.94 -26.64
CA SER A 159 39.48 -11.18 -27.81
C SER A 159 38.15 -11.76 -27.32
N SER A 160 37.06 -11.39 -27.99
CA SER A 160 35.89 -12.21 -28.39
C SER A 160 35.39 -13.37 -27.49
N LYS A 161 34.08 -13.37 -27.19
CA LYS A 161 33.09 -14.25 -27.86
C LYS A 161 31.70 -14.14 -27.20
N THR A 162 30.71 -13.81 -28.01
CA THR A 162 29.30 -14.21 -27.84
C THR A 162 29.16 -15.72 -28.09
N PRO A 163 28.15 -16.38 -27.47
CA PRO A 163 27.03 -16.89 -28.28
C PRO A 163 25.63 -16.75 -27.63
N LYS A 164 24.60 -16.55 -28.47
CA LYS A 164 23.16 -16.88 -28.24
C LYS A 164 22.89 -18.30 -28.81
N PRO A 165 21.68 -18.91 -28.75
CA PRO A 165 20.46 -18.73 -27.92
C PRO A 165 20.01 -20.06 -27.23
N VAL A 166 19.12 -20.04 -26.22
CA VAL A 166 18.30 -21.22 -25.88
C VAL A 166 16.88 -20.82 -25.50
N THR A 167 15.96 -21.47 -26.21
CA THR A 167 14.50 -21.49 -26.18
C THR A 167 13.91 -21.58 -24.77
N GLU A 168 12.97 -20.69 -24.47
CA GLU A 168 12.18 -20.68 -23.23
C GLU A 168 10.91 -21.52 -23.44
N SER A 169 10.80 -22.62 -22.69
CA SER A 169 9.61 -23.45 -22.58
C SER A 169 8.69 -22.93 -21.46
N LYS A 170 7.43 -22.69 -21.83
CA LYS A 170 6.26 -22.40 -20.98
C LYS A 170 6.07 -23.36 -19.79
N PRO A 171 5.65 -22.86 -18.62
CA PRO A 171 4.67 -23.55 -17.77
C PRO A 171 3.50 -22.60 -17.44
N ALA A 172 2.27 -22.91 -17.87
CA ALA A 172 1.26 -23.70 -17.14
C ALA A 172 0.58 -22.90 -16.02
N SER A 173 -0.59 -22.37 -16.37
CA SER A 173 -1.52 -21.58 -15.57
C SER A 173 -2.26 -22.40 -14.52
N SER A 174 -2.16 -22.03 -13.24
CA SER A 174 -3.10 -22.47 -12.20
C SER A 174 -4.26 -21.48 -12.11
N ALA A 175 -5.38 -21.84 -12.72
CA ALA A 175 -6.63 -21.08 -12.70
C ALA A 175 -7.32 -21.22 -11.33
N SER A 176 -7.49 -20.10 -10.62
CA SER A 176 -8.50 -19.95 -9.55
C SER A 176 -9.15 -18.57 -9.66
N GLY A 177 -9.68 -18.27 -10.85
CA GLY A 177 -10.51 -17.10 -11.08
C GLY A 177 -11.97 -17.50 -10.97
N VAL A 178 -12.65 -17.04 -9.93
CA VAL A 178 -14.11 -17.15 -9.83
C VAL A 178 -14.72 -16.23 -10.90
N ASP A 179 -15.38 -16.81 -11.90
CA ASP A 179 -16.06 -16.06 -12.95
C ASP A 179 -17.34 -15.44 -12.37
N ILE A 180 -17.28 -14.13 -12.10
CA ILE A 180 -18.33 -13.31 -11.49
C ILE A 180 -19.64 -13.39 -12.30
N THR A 181 -19.53 -13.65 -13.60
CA THR A 181 -20.66 -13.76 -14.54
C THR A 181 -21.49 -15.01 -14.26
N GLN A 182 -20.86 -16.12 -13.90
CA GLN A 182 -21.57 -17.36 -13.54
C GLN A 182 -22.30 -17.21 -12.20
N LYS A 183 -21.65 -16.60 -11.20
CA LYS A 183 -22.22 -16.43 -9.86
C LYS A 183 -23.45 -15.50 -9.87
N TYR A 184 -23.45 -14.48 -10.73
CA TYR A 184 -24.61 -13.61 -10.93
C TYR A 184 -25.82 -14.38 -11.51
N ASN A 185 -25.58 -15.29 -12.46
CA ASN A 185 -26.65 -16.07 -13.09
C ASN A 185 -27.25 -17.13 -12.15
N GLU A 186 -26.43 -17.74 -11.28
CA GLU A 186 -26.92 -18.69 -10.26
C GLU A 186 -27.80 -18.02 -9.21
N LEU A 187 -27.43 -16.83 -8.72
CA LEU A 187 -28.22 -16.07 -7.75
C LEU A 187 -29.59 -15.66 -8.31
N LYS A 188 -29.65 -15.31 -9.61
CA LYS A 188 -30.91 -14.98 -10.28
C LYS A 188 -31.85 -16.19 -10.37
N LYS A 189 -31.30 -17.40 -10.56
CA LYS A 189 -32.05 -18.66 -10.66
C LYS A 189 -32.60 -19.13 -9.31
N GLN A 190 -31.87 -18.88 -8.22
CA GLN A 190 -32.34 -19.16 -6.85
C GLN A 190 -33.47 -18.21 -6.42
N SER A 191 -33.40 -16.92 -6.80
CA SER A 191 -34.45 -15.95 -6.49
C SER A 191 -35.79 -16.24 -7.19
N SER A 192 -35.77 -16.81 -8.40
CA SER A 192 -37.00 -17.22 -9.11
C SER A 192 -37.68 -18.47 -8.56
N SER A 193 -36.95 -19.31 -7.79
CA SER A 193 -37.50 -20.57 -7.23
C SER A 193 -38.14 -20.40 -5.85
N SER A 194 -37.97 -19.25 -5.19
CA SER A 194 -38.44 -19.01 -3.81
C SER A 194 -39.87 -18.44 -3.74
N LYS A 195 -40.57 -18.28 -4.87
CA LYS A 195 -41.85 -17.55 -4.93
C LYS A 195 -43.09 -18.44 -5.04
N PHE A 196 -43.11 -19.64 -4.46
CA PHE A 196 -44.37 -20.38 -4.27
C PHE A 196 -44.26 -21.33 -3.08
N GLN A 197 -44.41 -20.85 -1.84
CA GLN A 197 -45.07 -21.59 -0.75
C GLN A 197 -45.59 -20.60 0.30
N THR A 198 -46.77 -20.06 0.06
CA THR A 198 -47.67 -19.59 1.13
C THR A 198 -49.08 -19.81 0.63
N THR A 199 -49.69 -20.93 1.01
CA THR A 199 -51.15 -21.09 1.01
C THR A 199 -51.55 -22.26 1.91
N ALA A 200 -52.49 -21.91 2.82
CA ALA A 200 -53.45 -22.73 3.55
C ALA A 200 -52.94 -23.67 4.65
N MET A 201 -53.11 -23.24 5.90
CA MET A 201 -53.74 -24.10 6.91
C MET A 201 -54.95 -23.35 7.50
N ARG A 202 -56.08 -24.05 7.47
CA ARG A 202 -57.41 -23.69 7.94
C ARG A 202 -57.57 -24.20 9.36
#